data_AF-A0A1M3HPP6-F1
#
_entry.id   AF-A0A1M3HPP6-F1
#
_cell.length_a   1.000
_cell.length_b   1.000
_cell.length_c   1.000
_cell.angle_alpha   90.00
_cell.angle_beta   90.00
_cell.angle_gamma   90.00
#
_symmetry.space_group_name_H-M   'P 1'
#
loop_
_entity.id
_entity.type
_entity.pdbx_description
1 polymer ?
#
loop_
_entity_poly.entity_id
_entity_poly.type
_entity_poly.pdbx_seq_one_letter_code
_entity_poly.pdbx_strand_id
1 'polypeptide(L)'
;MKASFLCVTVLALSIVSCKKGDPGPAGATGPAGPAGANGAAGPAGPAGSAGSANVIYSDWFTPTSYTKDTVFGIWGFNYIQTATDITQNILDTGTVIVYAKLNQYNSLLWPTTQVAPLPVTLTYMSGTTTEVDTWSAPVSLGQVKIRFINDQNAYKTYNSSKNKFRYIIIPGAVHSASYTPGTVTRSGNVINTGTLQNIASNYTNMSYEEVCDKLGVPR
;
A
#
# COMPACT_ATOMS: atom_id res chain seq x y z
N MET A 1 56.33 103.33 33.25
CA MET A 1 55.94 102.07 33.95
C MET A 1 54.47 101.77 33.63
N LYS A 2 54.07 100.48 33.70
CA LYS A 2 52.76 99.89 34.13
C LYS A 2 51.56 100.85 34.36
N ALA A 3 50.28 100.53 34.10
CA ALA A 3 49.56 99.34 33.59
C ALA A 3 48.05 99.73 33.42
N SER A 4 47.30 99.24 32.41
CA SER A 4 46.27 98.15 32.47
C SER A 4 44.80 98.54 32.78
N PHE A 5 43.86 97.68 32.32
CA PHE A 5 42.44 97.45 32.73
C PHE A 5 41.21 98.15 32.05
N LEU A 6 40.43 97.34 31.30
CA LEU A 6 39.01 96.95 31.53
C LEU A 6 37.79 97.57 30.76
N CYS A 7 36.91 96.66 30.26
CA CYS A 7 35.46 96.73 29.91
C CYS A 7 34.92 97.68 28.79
N VAL A 8 34.32 97.16 27.68
CA VAL A 8 32.89 96.71 27.46
C VAL A 8 31.93 97.90 27.20
N THR A 9 31.15 98.06 26.10
CA THR A 9 30.03 97.21 25.55
C THR A 9 29.49 97.74 24.17
N VAL A 10 28.95 96.87 23.26
CA VAL A 10 27.70 97.06 22.40
C VAL A 10 27.67 98.19 21.30
N LEU A 11 27.04 98.16 20.09
CA LEU A 11 26.10 97.27 19.31
C LEU A 11 26.08 97.57 17.75
N ALA A 12 25.30 96.78 16.98
CA ALA A 12 24.36 97.15 15.87
C ALA A 12 24.73 97.16 14.33
N LEU A 13 24.14 96.18 13.61
CA LEU A 13 23.33 96.26 12.34
C LEU A 13 23.92 96.33 10.89
N SER A 14 23.42 95.42 9.99
CA SER A 14 22.94 95.64 8.58
C SER A 14 23.58 94.92 7.33
N ILE A 15 22.95 93.79 6.89
CA ILE A 15 22.50 93.35 5.52
C ILE A 15 23.37 93.15 4.21
N VAL A 16 22.89 92.17 3.39
CA VAL A 16 22.97 91.91 1.90
C VAL A 16 24.18 91.15 1.27
N SER A 17 23.96 89.94 0.74
CA SER A 17 23.75 89.66 -0.73
C SER A 17 23.73 88.15 -1.09
N CYS A 18 23.04 87.76 -2.18
CA CYS A 18 22.87 86.36 -2.61
C CYS A 18 23.45 86.05 -4.01
N LYS A 19 24.01 84.84 -4.17
CA LYS A 19 24.16 84.13 -5.46
C LYS A 19 23.83 82.65 -5.22
N LYS A 20 22.81 82.11 -5.89
CA LYS A 20 22.47 80.67 -5.88
C LYS A 20 23.24 79.98 -7.02
N GLY A 21 24.05 78.98 -6.70
CA GLY A 21 24.79 78.19 -7.69
C GLY A 21 23.91 77.19 -8.44
N ASP A 22 24.40 76.71 -9.57
CA ASP A 22 23.72 75.73 -10.43
C ASP A 22 23.49 74.38 -9.72
N PRO A 23 22.43 73.62 -10.07
CA PRO A 23 22.24 72.27 -9.55
C PRO A 23 23.40 71.35 -9.95
N GLY A 24 23.97 70.65 -8.97
CA GLY A 24 25.03 69.67 -9.21
C GLY A 24 24.56 68.49 -10.08
N PRO A 25 25.49 67.77 -10.74
CA PRO A 25 25.15 66.62 -11.57
C PRO A 25 24.44 65.53 -10.76
N ALA A 26 23.51 64.81 -11.40
CA ALA A 26 22.80 63.70 -10.78
C ALA A 26 23.78 62.63 -10.29
N GLY A 27 23.57 62.14 -9.06
CA GLY A 27 24.39 61.09 -8.47
C GLY A 27 24.32 59.78 -9.26
N ALA A 28 25.41 59.01 -9.25
CA ALA A 28 25.48 57.72 -9.92
C ALA A 28 24.43 56.74 -9.37
N THR A 29 23.83 55.94 -10.26
CA THR A 29 22.88 54.89 -9.89
C THR A 29 23.51 53.91 -8.90
N GLY A 30 22.80 53.60 -7.81
CA GLY A 30 23.27 52.68 -6.78
C GLY A 30 23.51 51.26 -7.30
N PRO A 31 24.32 50.45 -6.59
CA PRO A 31 24.59 49.07 -6.97
C PRO A 31 23.31 48.22 -6.93
N ALA A 32 23.26 47.18 -7.77
CA ALA A 32 22.18 46.20 -7.74
C ALA A 32 22.12 45.48 -6.38
N GLY A 33 20.89 45.21 -5.90
CA GLY A 33 20.67 44.51 -4.64
C GLY A 33 21.17 43.06 -4.68
N PRO A 34 21.46 42.45 -3.52
CA PRO A 34 21.88 41.05 -3.43
C PRO A 34 20.77 40.11 -3.93
N ALA A 35 21.17 38.96 -4.47
CA ALA A 35 20.24 37.91 -4.86
C ALA A 35 19.46 37.39 -3.64
N GLY A 36 18.16 37.10 -3.83
CA GLY A 36 17.31 36.53 -2.79
C GLY A 36 17.78 35.14 -2.35
N ALA A 37 17.54 34.80 -1.07
CA ALA A 37 17.86 33.48 -0.54
C ALA A 37 17.02 32.38 -1.23
N ASN A 38 17.62 31.20 -1.41
CA ASN A 38 16.91 30.03 -1.94
C ASN A 38 15.74 29.67 -1.00
N GLY A 39 14.58 29.36 -1.59
CA GLY A 39 13.40 28.91 -0.84
C GLY A 39 13.67 27.62 -0.07
N ALA A 40 13.01 27.48 1.08
CA ALA A 40 13.06 26.25 1.87
C ALA A 40 12.51 25.05 1.08
N ALA A 41 13.01 23.85 1.37
CA ALA A 41 12.45 22.63 0.83
C ALA A 41 10.97 22.49 1.25
N GLY A 42 10.13 22.01 0.33
CA GLY A 42 8.72 21.74 0.63
C GLY A 42 8.55 20.65 1.70
N PRO A 43 7.39 20.62 2.40
CA PRO A 43 7.11 19.57 3.36
C PRO A 43 7.09 18.19 2.68
N ALA A 44 7.45 17.15 3.43
CA ALA A 44 7.25 15.78 2.99
C ALA A 44 5.75 15.53 2.72
N GLY A 45 5.44 14.79 1.65
CA GLY A 45 4.06 14.41 1.33
C GLY A 45 3.44 13.55 2.44
N PRO A 46 2.10 13.55 2.58
CA PRO A 46 1.42 12.72 3.57
C PRO A 46 1.69 11.23 3.30
N ALA A 47 1.77 10.45 4.38
CA ALA A 47 1.82 9.00 4.26
C ALA A 47 0.57 8.47 3.55
N GLY A 48 0.74 7.51 2.64
CA GLY A 48 -0.40 6.85 1.98
C GLY A 48 -1.32 6.20 2.99
N SER A 49 -2.64 6.29 2.76
CA SER A 49 -3.65 5.66 3.62
C SER A 49 -3.39 4.17 3.77
N ALA A 50 -3.37 3.67 5.00
CA ALA A 50 -3.25 2.24 5.27
C ALA A 50 -4.40 1.48 4.61
N GLY A 51 -4.10 0.66 3.61
CA GLY A 51 -5.07 -0.24 3.01
C GLY A 51 -5.43 -1.33 4.01
N SER A 52 -6.62 -1.24 4.61
CA SER A 52 -7.19 -2.31 5.43
C SER A 52 -7.61 -3.48 4.53
N ALA A 53 -6.64 -4.25 4.05
CA ALA A 53 -6.90 -5.57 3.52
C ALA A 53 -7.44 -6.41 4.69
N ASN A 54 -8.76 -6.61 4.73
CA ASN A 54 -9.42 -7.49 5.70
C ASN A 54 -9.09 -8.95 5.33
N VAL A 55 -7.84 -9.33 5.56
CA VAL A 55 -7.33 -10.67 5.25
C VAL A 55 -7.92 -11.67 6.24
N ILE A 56 -8.76 -12.56 5.74
CA ILE A 56 -9.40 -13.62 6.53
C ILE A 56 -8.57 -14.89 6.35
N TYR A 57 -8.31 -15.64 7.42
CA TYR A 57 -7.63 -16.94 7.34
C TYR A 57 -8.42 -18.00 8.11
N SER A 58 -8.37 -19.23 7.61
CA SER A 58 -8.94 -20.38 8.32
C SER A 58 -7.96 -20.93 9.36
N ASP A 59 -8.51 -21.65 10.34
CA ASP A 59 -7.74 -22.63 11.09
C ASP A 59 -7.15 -23.71 10.17
N TRP A 60 -6.16 -24.43 10.70
CA TRP A 60 -5.59 -25.61 10.04
C TRP A 60 -6.54 -26.81 10.15
N PHE A 61 -7.22 -27.17 9.07
CA PHE A 61 -8.10 -28.35 8.99
C PHE A 61 -7.34 -29.59 8.51
N THR A 62 -7.82 -30.79 8.89
CA THR A 62 -7.21 -32.09 8.58
C THR A 62 -8.25 -33.02 7.91
N PRO A 63 -8.24 -33.14 6.57
CA PRO A 63 -9.18 -34.00 5.83
C PRO A 63 -9.00 -35.50 6.14
N THR A 64 -9.92 -36.08 6.92
CA THR A 64 -9.83 -37.49 7.37
C THR A 64 -10.24 -38.51 6.32
N SER A 65 -11.11 -38.14 5.38
CA SER A 65 -11.66 -39.01 4.33
C SER A 65 -11.81 -38.25 3.02
N TYR A 66 -11.40 -38.86 1.90
CA TYR A 66 -11.53 -38.28 0.56
C TYR A 66 -12.49 -39.07 -0.31
N THR A 67 -13.35 -38.38 -1.05
CA THR A 67 -14.20 -38.97 -2.08
C THR A 67 -13.38 -39.20 -3.35
N LYS A 68 -13.29 -40.46 -3.77
CA LYS A 68 -12.64 -40.83 -5.04
C LYS A 68 -13.53 -40.45 -6.23
N ASP A 69 -12.94 -39.85 -7.25
CA ASP A 69 -13.52 -39.73 -8.59
C ASP A 69 -12.64 -40.42 -9.65
N THR A 70 -13.18 -40.53 -10.86
CA THR A 70 -12.42 -40.98 -12.02
C THR A 70 -12.85 -40.15 -13.23
N VAL A 71 -11.90 -39.43 -13.82
CA VAL A 71 -12.14 -38.49 -14.93
C VAL A 71 -11.18 -38.85 -16.05
N PHE A 72 -11.70 -39.31 -17.19
CA PHE A 72 -10.91 -39.80 -18.33
C PHE A 72 -9.82 -40.83 -17.96
N GLY A 73 -10.12 -41.72 -17.01
CA GLY A 73 -9.20 -42.76 -16.52
C GLY A 73 -8.24 -42.30 -15.41
N ILE A 74 -8.15 -41.00 -15.12
CA ILE A 74 -7.35 -40.46 -14.01
C ILE A 74 -8.16 -40.56 -12.72
N TRP A 75 -7.57 -41.16 -11.68
CA TRP A 75 -8.16 -41.22 -10.34
C TRP A 75 -7.83 -39.95 -9.55
N GLY A 76 -8.85 -39.34 -8.96
CA GLY A 76 -8.67 -38.21 -8.06
C GLY A 76 -9.32 -38.44 -6.71
N PHE A 77 -8.79 -37.78 -5.69
CA PHE A 77 -9.29 -37.82 -4.32
C PHE A 77 -9.62 -36.40 -3.89
N ASN A 78 -10.87 -36.17 -3.49
CA ASN A 78 -11.38 -34.84 -3.18
C ASN A 78 -11.89 -34.76 -1.75
N TYR A 79 -11.61 -33.64 -1.09
CA TYR A 79 -12.25 -33.22 0.14
C TYR A 79 -12.80 -31.81 -0.03
N ILE A 80 -14.04 -31.58 0.41
CA ILE A 80 -14.70 -30.28 0.34
C ILE A 80 -14.66 -29.65 1.73
N GLN A 81 -13.94 -28.54 1.87
CA GLN A 81 -13.96 -27.69 3.04
C GLN A 81 -14.96 -26.56 2.83
N THR A 82 -15.96 -26.45 3.72
CA THR A 82 -16.85 -25.29 3.77
C THR A 82 -16.07 -24.04 4.18
N ALA A 83 -16.29 -22.94 3.45
CA ALA A 83 -15.60 -21.66 3.58
C ALA A 83 -16.54 -20.52 3.14
N THR A 84 -17.55 -20.21 3.96
CA THR A 84 -18.66 -19.29 3.63
C THR A 84 -18.21 -17.87 3.27
N ASP A 85 -17.06 -17.44 3.76
CA ASP A 85 -16.48 -16.11 3.50
C ASP A 85 -15.97 -15.97 2.04
N ILE A 86 -15.84 -17.08 1.31
CA ILE A 86 -15.55 -17.10 -0.13
C ILE A 86 -16.84 -16.76 -0.89
N THR A 87 -17.19 -15.47 -0.86
CA THR A 87 -18.32 -14.89 -1.59
C THR A 87 -17.99 -14.67 -3.07
N GLN A 88 -19.00 -14.41 -3.90
CA GLN A 88 -18.78 -14.11 -5.33
C GLN A 88 -17.85 -12.91 -5.53
N ASN A 89 -17.96 -11.86 -4.71
CA ASN A 89 -17.07 -10.71 -4.76
C ASN A 89 -15.59 -11.07 -4.51
N ILE A 90 -15.32 -12.07 -3.66
CA ILE A 90 -13.96 -12.59 -3.45
C ILE A 90 -13.44 -13.31 -4.70
N LEU A 91 -14.30 -14.04 -5.42
CA LEU A 91 -13.93 -14.72 -6.67
C LEU A 91 -13.70 -13.73 -7.82
N ASP A 92 -14.49 -12.65 -7.87
CA ASP A 92 -14.44 -11.66 -8.95
C ASP A 92 -13.30 -10.63 -8.80
N THR A 93 -12.96 -10.27 -7.55
CA THR A 93 -12.05 -9.14 -7.26
C THR A 93 -10.86 -9.48 -6.38
N GLY A 94 -10.94 -10.56 -5.59
CA GLY A 94 -9.94 -10.95 -4.61
C GLY A 94 -9.11 -12.15 -5.05
N THR A 95 -8.46 -12.80 -4.08
CA THR A 95 -7.80 -14.08 -4.27
C THR A 95 -7.89 -14.94 -3.01
N VAL A 96 -7.82 -16.25 -3.18
CA VAL A 96 -7.79 -17.23 -2.09
C VAL A 96 -6.57 -18.12 -2.25
N ILE A 97 -5.64 -18.04 -1.30
CA ILE A 97 -4.40 -18.82 -1.28
C ILE A 97 -4.55 -19.94 -0.27
N VAL A 98 -4.40 -21.19 -0.72
CA VAL A 98 -4.51 -22.37 0.14
C VAL A 98 -3.11 -22.92 0.41
N TYR A 99 -2.76 -23.09 1.69
CA TYR A 99 -1.48 -23.62 2.13
C TYR A 99 -1.62 -25.06 2.63
N ALA A 100 -0.59 -25.86 2.41
CA ALA A 100 -0.51 -27.25 2.85
C ALA A 100 0.66 -27.49 3.82
N LYS A 101 0.48 -28.47 4.71
CA LYS A 101 1.51 -29.20 5.47
C LYS A 101 1.33 -30.67 5.15
N LEU A 102 2.17 -31.22 4.28
CA LEU A 102 2.00 -32.58 3.76
C LEU A 102 2.74 -33.62 4.63
N ASN A 103 2.49 -33.59 5.94
CA ASN A 103 3.23 -34.38 6.93
C ASN A 103 2.90 -35.89 6.92
N GLN A 104 2.13 -36.37 5.93
CA GLN A 104 2.01 -37.79 5.58
C GLN A 104 3.29 -38.33 4.94
N TYR A 105 4.03 -37.52 4.17
CA TYR A 105 5.23 -37.95 3.45
C TYR A 105 6.46 -38.09 4.36
N ASN A 106 7.51 -38.74 3.84
CA ASN A 106 8.81 -38.82 4.50
C ASN A 106 9.41 -37.42 4.67
N SER A 107 10.06 -37.16 5.81
CA SER A 107 10.63 -35.84 6.15
C SER A 107 11.76 -35.35 5.24
N LEU A 108 12.37 -36.24 4.44
CA LEU A 108 13.34 -35.88 3.41
C LEU A 108 12.67 -35.33 2.13
N LEU A 109 11.41 -35.73 1.86
CA LEU A 109 10.61 -35.23 0.74
C LEU A 109 9.76 -34.02 1.16
N TRP A 110 9.23 -34.04 2.39
CA TRP A 110 8.51 -32.93 3.01
C TRP A 110 8.92 -32.75 4.47
N PRO A 111 9.84 -31.82 4.79
CA PRO A 111 10.19 -31.50 6.17
C PRO A 111 8.96 -31.18 7.01
N THR A 112 8.89 -31.69 8.25
CA THR A 112 7.68 -31.61 9.10
C THR A 112 7.27 -30.19 9.49
N THR A 113 8.19 -29.23 9.35
CA THR A 113 7.99 -27.79 9.55
C THR A 113 7.58 -27.05 8.28
N GLN A 114 7.68 -27.69 7.10
CA GLN A 114 7.43 -27.04 5.80
C GLN A 114 5.95 -26.70 5.60
N VAL A 115 5.74 -25.51 5.06
CA VAL A 115 4.45 -24.98 4.61
C VAL A 115 4.65 -24.41 3.21
N ALA A 116 3.82 -24.82 2.25
CA ALA A 116 3.83 -24.23 0.90
C ALA A 116 2.39 -23.91 0.43
N PRO A 117 2.20 -22.90 -0.43
CA PRO A 117 0.93 -22.69 -1.13
C PRO A 117 0.69 -23.82 -2.14
N LEU A 118 -0.57 -24.12 -2.42
CA LEU A 118 -0.99 -25.05 -3.47
C LEU A 118 -1.09 -24.33 -4.83
N PRO A 119 -0.85 -25.02 -5.96
CA PRO A 119 -0.55 -26.44 -6.07
C PRO A 119 0.87 -26.82 -5.60
N VAL A 120 1.01 -28.07 -5.16
CA VAL A 120 2.30 -28.69 -4.81
C VAL A 120 2.42 -29.99 -5.59
N THR A 121 3.56 -30.21 -6.22
CA THR A 121 3.90 -31.47 -6.89
C THR A 121 5.11 -32.09 -6.19
N LEU A 122 5.03 -33.39 -5.90
CA LEU A 122 6.08 -34.17 -5.24
C LEU A 122 6.44 -35.37 -6.12
N THR A 123 7.71 -35.49 -6.48
CA THR A 123 8.23 -36.62 -7.26
C THR A 123 9.01 -37.56 -6.34
N TYR A 124 8.75 -38.86 -6.42
CA TYR A 124 9.46 -39.88 -5.63
C TYR A 124 9.56 -41.21 -6.38
N MET A 125 10.40 -42.11 -5.88
CA MET A 125 10.50 -43.48 -6.39
C MET A 125 9.63 -44.43 -5.57
N SER A 126 8.82 -45.21 -6.27
CA SER A 126 7.94 -46.26 -5.75
C SER A 126 8.42 -47.59 -6.33
N GLY A 127 9.33 -48.25 -5.61
CA GLY A 127 10.13 -49.34 -6.17
C GLY A 127 10.97 -48.85 -7.36
N THR A 128 10.68 -49.37 -8.56
CA THR A 128 11.33 -48.97 -9.82
C THR A 128 10.58 -47.89 -10.60
N THR A 129 9.39 -47.51 -10.16
CA THR A 129 8.53 -46.55 -10.86
C THR A 129 8.73 -45.16 -10.29
N THR A 130 8.93 -44.16 -11.15
CA THR A 130 8.82 -42.75 -10.74
C THR A 130 7.35 -42.40 -10.62
N GLU A 131 6.93 -41.90 -9.46
CA GLU A 131 5.58 -41.40 -9.21
C GLU A 131 5.60 -39.89 -8.95
N VAL A 132 4.52 -39.23 -9.34
CA VAL A 132 4.30 -37.78 -9.24
C VAL A 132 2.94 -37.52 -8.58
N ASP A 133 3.00 -37.13 -7.32
CA ASP A 133 1.86 -36.74 -6.53
C ASP A 133 1.59 -35.24 -6.71
N THR A 134 0.36 -34.88 -7.12
CA THR A 134 -0.04 -33.47 -7.29
C THR A 134 -1.21 -33.14 -6.38
N TRP A 135 -0.97 -32.15 -5.52
CA TRP A 135 -1.93 -31.52 -4.63
C TRP A 135 -2.37 -30.19 -5.22
N SER A 136 -3.67 -29.94 -5.22
CA SER A 136 -4.27 -28.69 -5.70
C SER A 136 -5.45 -28.30 -4.82
N ALA A 137 -5.84 -27.03 -4.86
CA ALA A 137 -7.02 -26.56 -4.14
C ALA A 137 -7.91 -25.64 -5.00
N PRO A 138 -8.70 -26.20 -5.94
CA PRO A 138 -9.74 -25.43 -6.62
C PRO A 138 -10.71 -24.77 -5.63
N VAL A 139 -10.97 -23.48 -5.84
CA VAL A 139 -11.85 -22.66 -5.02
C VAL A 139 -13.16 -22.41 -5.77
N SER A 140 -14.27 -22.30 -5.04
CA SER A 140 -15.60 -21.98 -5.57
C SER A 140 -16.43 -21.28 -4.51
N LEU A 141 -17.61 -20.77 -4.88
CA LEU A 141 -18.50 -20.06 -3.95
C LEU A 141 -18.75 -20.90 -2.68
N GLY A 142 -18.40 -20.34 -1.52
CA GLY A 142 -18.57 -20.95 -0.22
C GLY A 142 -17.68 -22.15 0.11
N GLN A 143 -16.68 -22.51 -0.71
CA GLN A 143 -15.89 -23.74 -0.50
C GLN A 143 -14.46 -23.73 -1.07
N VAL A 144 -13.59 -24.51 -0.43
CA VAL A 144 -12.28 -24.92 -0.94
C VAL A 144 -12.28 -26.43 -1.13
N LYS A 145 -12.01 -26.91 -2.36
CA LYS A 145 -11.86 -28.33 -2.64
C LYS A 145 -10.39 -28.70 -2.61
N ILE A 146 -9.93 -29.49 -1.64
CA ILE A 146 -8.60 -30.12 -1.72
C ILE A 146 -8.70 -31.29 -2.70
N ARG A 147 -7.86 -31.30 -3.74
CA ARG A 147 -7.76 -32.39 -4.71
C ARG A 147 -6.35 -32.95 -4.75
N PHE A 148 -6.27 -34.27 -4.64
CA PHE A 148 -5.06 -35.07 -4.80
C PHE A 148 -5.18 -35.98 -6.03
N ILE A 149 -4.13 -36.07 -6.83
CA ILE A 149 -3.95 -37.03 -7.94
C ILE A 149 -2.52 -37.59 -7.92
N ASN A 150 -2.35 -38.79 -8.49
CA ASN A 150 -1.06 -39.44 -8.71
C ASN A 150 -1.01 -39.88 -10.18
N ASP A 151 0.10 -39.61 -10.87
CA ASP A 151 0.26 -39.86 -12.31
C ASP A 151 0.13 -41.35 -12.70
N GLN A 152 0.55 -42.26 -11.82
CA GLN A 152 0.48 -43.71 -12.01
C GLN A 152 -0.83 -44.34 -11.50
N ASN A 153 -1.80 -43.54 -11.02
CA ASN A 153 -3.00 -44.03 -10.34
C ASN A 153 -2.71 -45.01 -9.17
N ALA A 154 -1.56 -44.88 -8.49
CA ALA A 154 -1.08 -45.87 -7.50
C ALA A 154 -2.04 -46.09 -6.31
N TYR A 155 -2.85 -45.08 -5.98
CA TYR A 155 -3.75 -45.08 -4.84
C TYR A 155 -5.14 -45.64 -5.17
N LYS A 156 -5.49 -46.81 -4.62
CA LYS A 156 -6.88 -47.33 -4.70
C LYS A 156 -7.84 -46.48 -3.86
N THR A 157 -7.42 -46.10 -2.67
CA THR A 157 -8.09 -45.21 -1.71
C THR A 157 -7.05 -44.23 -1.14
N TYR A 158 -7.49 -43.05 -0.70
CA TYR A 158 -6.61 -42.08 -0.04
C TYR A 158 -7.27 -41.50 1.22
N ASN A 159 -6.62 -41.68 2.37
CA ASN A 159 -6.98 -41.06 3.64
C ASN A 159 -5.70 -40.56 4.32
N SER A 160 -5.73 -39.40 4.98
CA SER A 160 -4.60 -38.90 5.77
C SER A 160 -5.08 -38.31 7.09
N SER A 161 -4.40 -38.67 8.19
CA SER A 161 -4.57 -38.04 9.50
C SER A 161 -3.49 -36.99 9.80
N LYS A 162 -2.57 -36.74 8.85
CA LYS A 162 -1.37 -35.91 9.03
C LYS A 162 -1.32 -34.68 8.13
N ASN A 163 -1.91 -34.75 6.94
CA ASN A 163 -1.94 -33.63 6.01
C ASN A 163 -2.90 -32.55 6.50
N LYS A 164 -2.40 -31.33 6.67
CA LYS A 164 -3.18 -30.18 7.12
C LYS A 164 -3.22 -29.10 6.05
N PHE A 165 -4.34 -28.39 5.97
CA PHE A 165 -4.54 -27.29 5.04
C PHE A 165 -5.10 -26.07 5.76
N ARG A 166 -4.85 -24.88 5.22
CA ARG A 166 -5.53 -23.63 5.59
C ARG A 166 -5.76 -22.79 4.36
N TYR A 167 -6.80 -21.97 4.33
CA TYR A 167 -6.98 -20.96 3.29
C TYR A 167 -6.79 -19.54 3.85
N ILE A 168 -6.32 -18.64 3.01
CA ILE A 168 -6.22 -17.20 3.27
C ILE A 168 -6.96 -16.48 2.15
N ILE A 169 -7.96 -15.68 2.52
CA ILE A 169 -8.74 -14.84 1.63
C ILE A 169 -8.15 -13.42 1.68
N ILE A 170 -7.82 -12.89 0.51
CA ILE A 170 -7.37 -11.51 0.33
C ILE A 170 -8.43 -10.81 -0.54
N PRO A 171 -9.30 -9.96 0.06
CA PRO A 171 -10.31 -9.23 -0.71
C PRO A 171 -9.68 -8.29 -1.75
N GLY A 172 -10.38 -8.07 -2.86
CA GLY A 172 -10.01 -7.04 -3.83
C GLY A 172 -10.12 -5.64 -3.24
N ALA A 173 -9.20 -4.75 -3.63
CA ALA A 173 -9.18 -3.36 -3.15
C ALA A 173 -9.61 -2.35 -4.22
N VAL A 174 -8.89 -2.29 -5.35
CA VAL A 174 -9.16 -1.34 -6.46
C VAL A 174 -8.98 -2.06 -7.79
N HIS A 175 -9.96 -1.95 -8.67
CA HIS A 175 -9.88 -2.49 -10.04
C HIS A 175 -8.93 -1.64 -10.90
N SER A 176 -8.08 -2.27 -11.70
CA SER A 176 -7.02 -1.56 -12.47
C SER A 176 -7.57 -0.56 -13.49
N ALA A 177 -8.71 -0.82 -14.13
CA ALA A 177 -9.35 0.16 -15.02
C ALA A 177 -10.00 1.34 -14.28
N SER A 178 -10.17 1.23 -12.95
CA SER A 178 -10.59 2.31 -12.05
C SER A 178 -9.39 3.00 -11.38
N TYR A 179 -8.16 2.53 -11.61
CA TYR A 179 -6.95 3.16 -11.11
C TYR A 179 -6.60 4.36 -11.99
N THR A 180 -7.21 5.52 -11.72
CA THR A 180 -6.62 6.78 -12.18
C THR A 180 -5.42 7.10 -11.28
N PRO A 181 -4.25 7.44 -11.85
CA PRO A 181 -3.22 8.17 -11.13
C PRO A 181 -3.86 9.39 -10.46
N GLY A 182 -3.55 9.61 -9.19
CA GLY A 182 -4.36 10.46 -8.31
C GLY A 182 -4.63 11.85 -8.87
N THR A 183 -5.88 12.29 -8.79
CA THR A 183 -6.30 13.61 -9.28
C THR A 183 -5.69 14.68 -8.38
N VAL A 184 -4.92 15.60 -8.97
CA VAL A 184 -4.36 16.74 -8.24
C VAL A 184 -5.48 17.77 -8.04
N THR A 185 -5.83 18.07 -6.79
CA THR A 185 -6.77 19.15 -6.48
C THR A 185 -6.19 20.51 -6.86
N ARG A 186 -7.06 21.53 -6.92
CA ARG A 186 -6.65 22.93 -7.05
C ARG A 186 -5.77 23.43 -5.88
N SER A 187 -5.75 22.73 -4.74
CA SER A 187 -4.83 22.97 -3.62
C SER A 187 -3.48 22.24 -3.73
N GLY A 188 -3.26 21.44 -4.77
CA GLY A 188 -2.03 20.66 -4.99
C GLY A 188 -2.02 19.27 -4.34
N ASN A 189 -3.10 18.86 -3.68
CA ASN A 189 -3.19 17.55 -3.03
C ASN A 189 -3.50 16.46 -4.07
N VAL A 190 -2.69 15.40 -4.09
CA VAL A 190 -2.92 14.21 -4.92
C VAL A 190 -3.96 13.33 -4.21
N ILE A 191 -5.20 13.29 -4.69
CA ILE A 191 -6.21 12.37 -4.17
C ILE A 191 -6.19 11.09 -5.01
N ASN A 192 -5.89 9.96 -4.39
CA ASN A 192 -5.97 8.65 -5.04
C ASN A 192 -7.43 8.32 -5.43
N THR A 193 -7.67 7.73 -6.60
CA THR A 193 -9.03 7.38 -7.05
C THR A 193 -9.73 6.40 -6.12
N GLY A 194 -9.00 5.51 -5.44
CA GLY A 194 -9.56 4.67 -4.38
C GLY A 194 -10.12 5.48 -3.19
N THR A 195 -9.51 6.62 -2.85
CA THR A 195 -10.04 7.55 -1.85
C THR A 195 -11.33 8.21 -2.35
N LEU A 196 -11.35 8.69 -3.60
CA LEU A 196 -12.55 9.26 -4.22
C LEU A 196 -13.69 8.24 -4.31
N GLN A 197 -13.41 7.00 -4.70
CA GLN A 197 -14.39 5.92 -4.75
C GLN A 197 -14.87 5.50 -3.34
N ASN A 198 -13.98 5.48 -2.34
CA ASN A 198 -14.37 5.21 -0.96
C ASN A 198 -15.33 6.27 -0.42
N ILE A 199 -15.05 7.56 -0.67
CA ILE A 199 -15.95 8.66 -0.32
C ILE A 199 -17.26 8.53 -1.11
N ALA A 200 -17.21 8.45 -2.44
CA ALA A 200 -18.40 8.41 -3.29
C ALA A 200 -19.35 7.25 -2.96
N SER A 201 -18.82 6.10 -2.55
CA SER A 201 -19.62 4.93 -2.17
C SER A 201 -20.12 4.95 -0.72
N ASN A 202 -19.58 5.79 0.17
CA ASN A 202 -19.85 5.73 1.62
C ASN A 202 -20.12 7.10 2.28
N TYR A 203 -20.22 8.20 1.53
CA TYR A 203 -20.34 9.56 2.09
C TYR A 203 -21.56 9.74 3.02
N THR A 204 -22.62 8.95 2.86
CA THR A 204 -23.79 8.94 3.75
C THR A 204 -23.50 8.39 5.15
N ASN A 205 -22.38 7.66 5.31
CA ASN A 205 -21.90 7.06 6.55
C ASN A 205 -20.62 7.76 7.06
N MET A 206 -20.28 8.93 6.50
CA MET A 206 -19.11 9.73 6.90
C MET A 206 -19.57 11.09 7.44
N SER A 207 -18.83 11.64 8.39
CA SER A 207 -19.03 13.04 8.81
C SER A 207 -18.52 14.02 7.76
N TYR A 208 -18.98 15.28 7.81
CA TYR A 208 -18.47 16.34 6.94
C TYR A 208 -16.95 16.53 7.12
N GLU A 209 -16.48 16.45 8.36
CA GLU A 209 -15.07 16.54 8.73
C GLU A 209 -14.26 15.38 8.16
N GLU A 210 -14.77 14.15 8.22
CA GLU A 210 -14.12 12.97 7.62
C GLU A 210 -14.01 13.08 6.10
N VAL A 211 -15.03 13.63 5.43
CA VAL A 211 -15.01 13.89 3.99
C VAL A 211 -13.98 14.98 3.65
N CYS A 212 -13.98 16.10 4.37
CA CYS A 212 -13.02 17.20 4.14
C CYS A 212 -11.57 16.76 4.37
N ASP A 213 -11.30 15.99 5.44
CA ASP A 213 -9.98 15.45 5.74
C ASP A 213 -9.50 14.46 4.67
N LYS A 214 -10.37 13.55 4.18
CA LYS A 214 -10.04 12.61 3.09
C LYS A 214 -9.81 13.30 1.74
N LEU A 215 -10.46 14.44 1.49
CA LEU A 215 -10.27 15.26 0.29
C LEU A 215 -9.09 16.25 0.42
N GLY A 216 -8.54 16.44 1.62
CA GLY A 216 -7.54 17.47 1.88
C GLY A 216 -8.03 18.88 1.54
N VAL A 217 -9.29 19.19 1.86
CA VAL A 217 -9.86 20.54 1.72
C VAL A 217 -9.99 21.21 3.08
N PRO A 218 -9.92 22.56 3.16
CA PRO A 218 -10.21 23.27 4.40
C PRO A 218 -11.61 22.94 4.93
N ARG A 219 -11.74 22.92 6.26
CA ARG A 219 -13.01 22.68 6.96
C ARG A 219 -13.85 23.96 7.01
#